data_AF-A0A967WMK0-F1
#
_entry.id   AF-A0A967WMK0-F1
#
_cell.length_a   1.000
_cell.length_b   1.000
_cell.length_c   1.000
_cell.angle_alpha   90.00
_cell.angle_beta   90.00
_cell.angle_gamma   90.00
#
_symmetry.space_group_name_H-M   'P 1'
#
loop_
_entity.id
_entity.type
_entity.pdbx_description
1 polymer ?
#
loop_
_entity_poly.entity_id
_entity_poly.type
_entity_poly.pdbx_seq_one_letter_code
_entity_poly.pdbx_strand_id
1 'polypeptide(L)'
;MNDLDLLRKYEPVVRLTKGETYFPSGVEAYVQACSLWKTDPQGGDQMLVPHGQLDLDRLAEFVEVPHGHRLHLRFVDEPLDGLEYQRWLREPERPRLIAPGRLARVPLFFRLANLGFTLSFLVRGQVAGGSAAAADLTSRELYTRDPRRVYYGRVVRSGGWIALHYAFFYHMNNWRSGFYGANDHEADWEQVFVFLYEEKNGEPQPRWAAYASHDFKGDDLRRRW
;
A
#
# COMPACT_ATOMS: atom_id res chain seq x y z
N MET A 1 -8.76 28.96 13.50
CA MET A 1 -8.05 27.68 13.31
C MET A 1 -8.01 27.42 11.82
N ASN A 2 -6.84 27.26 11.21
CA ASN A 2 -6.73 26.96 9.78
C ASN A 2 -6.89 25.45 9.51
N ASP A 3 -6.87 25.04 8.25
CA ASP A 3 -7.06 23.64 7.84
C ASP A 3 -5.96 22.71 8.36
N LEU A 4 -4.71 23.18 8.37
CA LEU A 4 -3.58 22.43 8.90
C LEU A 4 -3.69 22.24 10.41
N ASP A 5 -4.15 23.26 11.13
CA ASP A 5 -4.40 23.17 12.58
C ASP A 5 -5.48 22.13 12.90
N LEU A 6 -6.55 22.07 12.07
CA LEU A 6 -7.60 21.05 12.21
C LEU A 6 -7.07 19.64 11.94
N LEU A 7 -6.28 19.46 10.87
CA LEU A 7 -5.65 18.17 10.56
C LEU A 7 -4.72 17.72 11.69
N ARG A 8 -3.90 18.63 12.24
CA ARG A 8 -3.02 18.32 13.38
C ARG A 8 -3.81 18.00 14.65
N LYS A 9 -4.92 18.70 14.90
CA LYS A 9 -5.75 18.48 16.09
C LYS A 9 -6.37 17.08 16.12
N TYR A 10 -6.73 16.53 14.97
CA TYR A 10 -7.38 15.23 14.85
C TYR A 10 -6.49 14.22 14.09
N GLU A 11 -5.18 14.36 14.23
CA GLU A 11 -4.20 13.50 13.56
C GLU A 11 -4.34 12.05 14.05
N PRO A 12 -4.47 11.06 13.14
CA PRO A 12 -4.62 9.67 13.52
C PRO A 12 -3.30 9.08 14.04
N VAL A 13 -3.39 8.26 15.09
CA VAL A 13 -2.27 7.44 15.56
C VAL A 13 -2.37 6.05 14.95
N VAL A 14 -1.56 5.79 13.92
CA VAL A 14 -1.50 4.49 13.25
C VAL A 14 -0.73 3.49 14.11
N ARG A 15 -1.37 2.37 14.46
CA ARG A 15 -0.73 1.26 15.18
C ARG A 15 -0.60 0.06 14.26
N LEU A 16 0.64 -0.35 14.01
CA LEU A 16 0.97 -1.47 13.14
C LEU A 16 1.27 -2.74 13.94
N THR A 17 1.06 -3.89 13.31
CA THR A 17 1.37 -5.19 13.91
C THR A 17 2.87 -5.30 14.14
N LYS A 18 3.29 -5.83 15.30
CA LYS A 18 4.71 -6.12 15.54
C LYS A 18 5.22 -7.09 14.48
N GLY A 19 6.28 -6.69 13.79
CA GLY A 19 6.84 -7.44 12.67
C GLY A 19 6.40 -6.94 11.29
N GLU A 20 5.58 -5.89 11.22
CA GLU A 20 5.28 -5.19 9.97
C GLU A 20 6.57 -4.67 9.32
N THR A 21 6.65 -4.80 8.00
CA THR A 21 7.81 -4.39 7.19
C THR A 21 7.51 -3.18 6.32
N TYR A 22 6.22 -2.87 6.11
CA TYR A 22 5.78 -1.75 5.29
C TYR A 22 5.16 -0.64 6.13
N PHE A 23 5.63 0.59 5.91
CA PHE A 23 5.25 1.75 6.72
C PHE A 23 4.78 2.90 5.83
N PRO A 24 3.93 3.82 6.35
CA PRO A 24 3.51 4.99 5.60
C PRO A 24 4.70 5.79 5.10
N SER A 25 4.71 6.08 3.80
CA SER A 25 5.85 6.66 3.08
C SER A 25 5.41 7.70 2.06
N GLY A 26 6.34 8.57 1.67
CA GLY A 26 6.11 9.51 0.57
C GLY A 26 6.08 8.78 -0.78
N VAL A 27 5.16 9.17 -1.65
CA VAL A 27 5.00 8.62 -3.00
C VAL A 27 6.21 8.94 -3.88
N GLU A 28 6.87 10.06 -3.62
CA GLU A 28 8.00 10.57 -4.40
C GLU A 28 9.14 9.55 -4.46
N ALA A 29 9.55 9.03 -3.30
CA ALA A 29 10.64 8.06 -3.20
C ALA A 29 10.28 6.72 -3.84
N TYR A 30 9.01 6.32 -3.74
CA TYR A 30 8.51 5.12 -4.40
C TYR A 30 8.54 5.26 -5.93
N VAL A 31 8.03 6.37 -6.48
CA VAL A 31 8.06 6.63 -7.92
C VAL A 31 9.49 6.69 -8.45
N GLN A 32 10.41 7.31 -7.71
CA GLN A 32 11.85 7.31 -8.06
C GLN A 32 12.45 5.91 -8.10
N ALA A 33 11.97 5.03 -7.24
CA ALA A 33 12.38 3.65 -7.17
C ALA A 33 11.55 2.73 -8.08
N CYS A 34 10.71 3.24 -8.98
CA CYS A 34 9.98 2.45 -9.97
C CYS A 34 10.58 2.58 -11.37
N SER A 35 10.38 1.55 -12.18
CA SER A 35 10.41 1.62 -13.64
C SER A 35 9.01 1.89 -14.19
N LEU A 36 8.92 2.61 -15.31
CA LEU A 36 7.67 2.85 -16.05
C LEU A 36 7.61 1.96 -17.28
N TRP A 37 6.47 1.28 -17.45
CA TRP A 37 6.25 0.34 -18.53
C TRP A 37 4.99 0.67 -19.31
N LYS A 38 4.96 0.20 -20.55
CA LYS A 38 3.81 0.28 -21.44
C LYS A 38 3.49 -1.11 -21.97
N THR A 39 2.31 -1.61 -21.64
CA THR A 39 1.79 -2.86 -22.18
C THR A 39 0.85 -2.59 -23.34
N ASP A 40 1.05 -3.29 -24.46
CA ASP A 40 0.19 -3.24 -25.64
C ASP A 40 -1.05 -4.16 -25.51
N PRO A 41 -2.05 -4.05 -26.42
CA PRO A 41 -3.25 -4.90 -26.36
C PRO A 41 -3.00 -6.41 -26.56
N GLN A 42 -1.84 -6.78 -27.13
CA GLN A 42 -1.44 -8.18 -27.36
C GLN A 42 -0.63 -8.73 -26.16
N GLY A 43 -0.34 -7.90 -25.16
CA GLY A 43 0.41 -8.27 -23.97
C GLY A 43 1.93 -8.08 -24.08
N GLY A 44 2.42 -7.46 -25.16
CA GLY A 44 3.82 -7.05 -25.27
C GLY A 44 4.10 -5.91 -24.29
N ASP A 45 5.22 -6.01 -23.57
CA ASP A 45 5.54 -5.06 -22.50
C ASP A 45 6.88 -4.36 -22.77
N GLN A 46 6.85 -3.04 -22.78
CA GLN A 46 7.98 -2.19 -23.13
C GLN A 46 8.30 -1.26 -21.96
N MET A 47 9.52 -1.35 -21.43
CA MET A 47 10.01 -0.37 -20.48
C MET A 47 10.24 0.98 -21.18
N LEU A 48 9.65 2.04 -20.63
CA LEU A 48 9.79 3.42 -21.10
C LEU A 48 10.84 4.18 -20.28
N VAL A 49 10.85 3.97 -18.97
CA VAL A 49 11.78 4.63 -18.04
C VAL A 49 12.31 3.58 -17.05
N PRO A 50 13.63 3.41 -16.91
CA PRO A 50 14.20 2.49 -15.94
C PRO A 50 14.17 3.06 -14.51
N HIS A 51 14.38 2.19 -13.53
CA HIS A 51 14.52 2.56 -12.11
C HIS A 51 15.53 3.69 -11.90
N GLY A 52 15.23 4.58 -10.96
CA GLY A 52 16.11 5.69 -10.56
C GLY A 52 16.13 6.87 -11.54
N GLN A 53 15.40 6.79 -12.67
CA GLN A 53 15.30 7.88 -13.64
C GLN A 53 13.90 8.51 -13.71
N LEU A 54 12.95 8.00 -12.93
CA LEU A 54 11.59 8.53 -12.89
C LEU A 54 11.44 9.49 -11.70
N ASP A 55 10.67 10.54 -11.87
CA ASP A 55 10.16 11.39 -10.78
C ASP A 55 8.71 11.79 -11.12
N LEU A 56 8.05 12.54 -10.24
CA LEU A 56 6.65 12.91 -10.44
C LEU A 56 6.44 13.82 -11.65
N ASP A 57 7.39 14.73 -11.93
CA ASP A 57 7.30 15.65 -13.06
C ASP A 57 7.43 14.90 -14.38
N ARG A 58 8.44 14.02 -14.48
CA ARG A 58 8.65 13.14 -15.64
C ARG A 58 7.51 12.15 -15.82
N LEU A 59 6.94 11.61 -14.73
CA LEU A 59 5.76 10.74 -14.81
C LEU A 59 4.57 11.48 -15.43
N ALA A 60 4.40 12.77 -15.11
CA ALA A 60 3.33 13.59 -15.65
C ALA A 60 3.49 13.92 -17.15
N GLU A 61 4.66 13.69 -17.77
CA GLU A 61 4.86 13.84 -19.21
C GLU A 61 4.15 12.74 -20.02
N PHE A 62 3.84 11.59 -19.41
CA PHE A 62 3.20 10.44 -20.06
C PHE A 62 1.66 10.50 -20.01
N VAL A 63 1.08 11.60 -20.48
CA VAL A 63 -0.39 11.84 -20.44
C VAL A 63 -1.14 11.03 -21.51
N GLU A 64 -0.54 10.87 -22.69
CA GLU A 64 -1.18 10.19 -23.82
C GLU A 64 -0.83 8.70 -23.84
N VAL A 65 -1.83 7.86 -23.63
CA VAL A 65 -1.73 6.41 -23.76
C VAL A 65 -2.51 5.99 -24.99
N PRO A 66 -1.87 5.41 -26.03
CA PRO A 66 -2.57 4.94 -27.22
C PRO A 66 -3.69 3.96 -26.87
N HIS A 67 -4.74 3.91 -27.69
CA HIS A 67 -5.89 3.06 -27.43
C HIS A 67 -5.48 1.60 -27.18
N GLY A 68 -6.05 1.01 -26.12
CA GLY A 68 -5.78 -0.37 -25.68
C GLY A 68 -4.41 -0.58 -25.04
N HIS A 69 -3.52 0.41 -25.02
CA HIS A 69 -2.29 0.33 -24.24
C HIS A 69 -2.54 0.71 -22.79
N ARG A 70 -1.68 0.27 -21.88
CA ARG A 70 -1.70 0.64 -20.47
C ARG A 70 -0.31 1.03 -20.01
N LEU A 71 -0.25 2.05 -19.17
CA LEU A 71 0.95 2.38 -18.43
C LEU A 71 0.84 1.81 -17.02
N HIS A 72 1.95 1.29 -16.51
CA HIS A 72 2.04 0.84 -15.12
C HIS A 72 3.46 1.02 -14.62
N LEU A 73 3.57 1.18 -13.30
CA LEU A 73 4.83 1.20 -12.59
C LEU A 73 5.18 -0.21 -12.14
N ARG A 74 6.48 -0.50 -12.06
CA ARG A 74 7.01 -1.65 -11.34
C ARG A 74 7.98 -1.16 -10.29
N PHE A 75 7.69 -1.45 -9.03
CA PHE A 75 8.60 -1.23 -7.92
C PHE A 75 9.57 -2.40 -7.78
N VAL A 76 9.10 -3.61 -8.08
CA VAL A 76 9.91 -4.82 -8.20
C VAL A 76 9.96 -5.24 -9.67
N ASP A 77 11.13 -5.11 -10.28
CA ASP A 77 11.38 -5.62 -11.65
C ASP A 77 11.28 -7.15 -11.69
N GLU A 78 12.01 -7.83 -10.80
CA GLU A 78 12.05 -9.29 -10.71
C GLU A 78 11.85 -9.74 -9.26
N PRO A 79 10.94 -10.70 -9.01
CA PRO A 79 10.83 -11.35 -7.70
C PRO A 79 12.13 -12.07 -7.33
N LEU A 80 12.44 -12.13 -6.02
CA LEU A 80 13.59 -12.93 -5.57
C LEU A 80 13.49 -14.38 -6.01
N ASP A 81 14.63 -14.95 -6.40
CA ASP A 81 14.74 -16.36 -6.73
C ASP A 81 14.67 -17.26 -5.46
N GLY A 82 14.71 -18.58 -5.66
CA GLY A 82 14.62 -19.53 -4.55
C GLY A 82 15.74 -19.40 -3.51
N LEU A 83 16.98 -19.14 -3.93
CA LEU A 83 18.12 -19.04 -3.02
C LEU A 83 18.12 -17.69 -2.30
N GLU A 84 17.85 -16.61 -3.01
CA GLU A 84 17.71 -15.26 -2.47
C GLU A 84 16.58 -15.19 -1.46
N TYR A 85 15.43 -15.77 -1.78
CA TYR A 85 14.30 -15.84 -0.87
C TYR A 85 14.62 -16.63 0.41
N GLN A 86 15.36 -17.75 0.29
CA GLN A 86 15.82 -18.51 1.46
C GLN A 86 16.82 -17.74 2.32
N ARG A 87 17.71 -16.94 1.70
CA ARG A 87 18.62 -16.05 2.45
C ARG A 87 17.83 -14.97 3.20
N TRP A 88 16.89 -14.33 2.53
CA TRP A 88 15.99 -13.34 3.13
C TRP A 88 15.12 -13.91 4.27
N LEU A 89 14.69 -15.18 4.18
CA LEU A 89 13.99 -15.86 5.28
C LEU A 89 14.88 -16.12 6.51
N ARG A 90 16.18 -16.33 6.32
CA ARG A 90 17.13 -16.68 7.38
C ARG A 90 17.83 -15.47 7.99
N GLU A 91 17.61 -14.27 7.45
CA GLU A 91 18.19 -13.04 7.97
C GLU A 91 17.80 -12.86 9.46
N PRO A 92 18.77 -12.75 10.39
CA PRO A 92 18.49 -12.69 11.82
C PRO A 92 17.69 -11.45 12.24
N GLU A 93 18.01 -10.30 11.65
CA GLU A 93 17.43 -9.00 11.98
C GLU A 93 16.06 -8.77 11.35
N ARG A 94 15.60 -9.69 10.50
CA ARG A 94 14.34 -9.53 9.81
C ARG A 94 13.17 -9.50 10.82
N PRO A 95 12.31 -8.47 10.76
CA PRO A 95 11.08 -8.44 11.54
C PRO A 95 10.20 -9.66 11.23
N ARG A 96 9.74 -10.35 12.28
CA ARG A 96 8.85 -11.50 12.15
C ARG A 96 7.45 -11.11 12.59
N LEU A 97 6.49 -11.26 11.67
CA LEU A 97 5.08 -11.12 11.99
C LEU A 97 4.68 -12.21 13.00
N ILE A 98 4.20 -11.76 14.16
CA ILE A 98 3.66 -12.65 15.19
C ILE A 98 2.15 -12.75 14.96
N ALA A 99 1.74 -13.66 14.07
CA ALA A 99 0.34 -13.92 13.80
C ALA A 99 -0.10 -15.28 14.40
N PRO A 100 -1.28 -15.38 15.05
CA PRO A 100 -1.91 -16.65 15.40
C PRO A 100 -1.99 -17.60 14.21
N GLY A 101 -1.76 -18.89 14.46
CA GLY A 101 -1.52 -19.90 13.42
C GLY A 101 -2.62 -20.02 12.35
N ARG A 102 -2.18 -20.28 11.12
CA ARG A 102 -2.99 -20.40 9.88
C ARG A 102 -4.22 -21.32 9.98
N LEU A 103 -4.20 -22.30 10.88
CA LEU A 103 -5.30 -23.26 11.10
C LEU A 103 -6.56 -22.63 11.71
N ALA A 104 -6.44 -21.48 12.37
CA ALA A 104 -7.56 -20.84 13.07
C ALA A 104 -8.36 -19.83 12.22
N ARG A 105 -7.93 -19.52 10.98
CA ARG A 105 -8.44 -18.35 10.23
C ARG A 105 -8.90 -18.59 8.79
N VAL A 106 -8.40 -19.63 8.11
CA VAL A 106 -8.65 -19.80 6.66
C VAL A 106 -9.43 -21.10 6.39
N PRO A 107 -10.64 -21.04 5.80
CA PRO A 107 -11.40 -22.22 5.41
C PRO A 107 -10.59 -23.16 4.48
N LEU A 108 -10.84 -24.47 4.54
CA LEU A 108 -10.08 -25.49 3.81
C LEU A 108 -10.03 -25.26 2.30
N PHE A 109 -11.12 -24.76 1.71
CA PHE A 109 -11.20 -24.48 0.27
C PHE A 109 -10.14 -23.47 -0.21
N PHE A 110 -10.01 -22.33 0.47
CA PHE A 110 -8.99 -21.32 0.14
C PHE A 110 -7.56 -21.84 0.33
N ARG A 111 -7.35 -22.82 1.22
CA ARG A 111 -6.05 -23.48 1.39
C ARG A 111 -5.66 -24.32 0.18
N LEU A 112 -6.62 -25.03 -0.43
CA LEU A 112 -6.39 -25.82 -1.64
C LEU A 112 -6.15 -24.94 -2.87
N ALA A 113 -6.92 -23.84 -3.01
CA ALA A 113 -6.69 -22.86 -4.07
C ALA A 113 -5.29 -22.24 -3.98
N ASN A 114 -4.85 -21.86 -2.77
CA ASN A 114 -3.50 -21.31 -2.56
C ASN A 114 -2.39 -22.34 -2.87
N LEU A 115 -2.61 -23.64 -2.61
CA LEU A 115 -1.66 -24.68 -2.98
C LEU A 115 -1.50 -24.77 -4.50
N GLY A 116 -2.60 -24.75 -5.25
CA GLY A 116 -2.58 -24.72 -6.72
C GLY A 116 -1.84 -23.49 -7.27
N PHE A 117 -2.06 -22.32 -6.67
CA PHE A 117 -1.38 -21.08 -7.06
C PHE A 117 0.11 -21.07 -6.66
N THR A 118 0.48 -21.70 -5.55
CA THR A 118 1.90 -21.85 -5.17
C THR A 118 2.63 -22.77 -6.14
N LEU A 119 1.98 -23.85 -6.58
CA LEU A 119 2.52 -24.76 -7.58
C LEU A 119 2.69 -24.06 -8.95
N SER A 120 1.80 -23.14 -9.32
CA SER A 120 1.94 -22.39 -10.58
C SER A 120 3.17 -21.46 -10.60
N PHE A 121 3.56 -20.89 -9.46
CA PHE A 121 4.81 -20.12 -9.36
C PHE A 121 6.05 -20.99 -9.50
N LEU A 122 6.07 -22.18 -8.87
CA LEU A 122 7.17 -23.13 -9.00
C LEU A 122 7.41 -23.54 -10.47
N VAL A 123 6.32 -23.75 -11.22
CA VAL A 123 6.40 -24.03 -12.67
C VAL A 123 6.97 -22.85 -13.47
N ARG A 124 6.81 -21.61 -12.97
CA ARG A 124 7.35 -20.38 -13.59
C ARG A 124 8.73 -19.98 -13.05
N GLY A 125 9.37 -20.82 -12.23
CA GLY A 125 10.66 -20.51 -11.62
C GLY A 125 10.64 -19.40 -10.57
N GLN A 126 9.45 -18.99 -10.11
CA GLN A 126 9.28 -17.95 -9.10
C GLN A 126 8.83 -18.57 -7.76
N VAL A 127 9.08 -17.87 -6.65
CA VAL A 127 8.61 -18.30 -5.34
C VAL A 127 7.42 -17.46 -4.89
N ALA A 128 6.41 -18.12 -4.32
CA ALA A 128 5.31 -17.43 -3.66
C ALA A 128 5.86 -16.54 -2.52
N GLY A 129 5.74 -15.22 -2.69
CA GLY A 129 6.28 -14.22 -1.75
C GLY A 129 7.61 -13.58 -2.19
N GLY A 130 8.21 -14.02 -3.29
CA GLY A 130 9.46 -13.43 -3.83
C GLY A 130 9.33 -11.94 -4.13
N SER A 131 8.18 -11.50 -4.69
CA SER A 131 7.92 -10.07 -4.94
C SER A 131 7.83 -9.27 -3.64
N ALA A 132 7.12 -9.80 -2.64
CA ALA A 132 7.01 -9.16 -1.33
C ALA A 132 8.36 -9.16 -0.57
N ALA A 133 9.26 -10.09 -0.84
CA ALA A 133 10.60 -10.07 -0.28
C ALA A 133 11.50 -9.03 -0.97
N ALA A 134 11.45 -8.96 -2.31
CA ALA A 134 12.18 -7.96 -3.08
C ALA A 134 11.71 -6.53 -2.74
N ALA A 135 10.40 -6.34 -2.58
CA ALA A 135 9.83 -5.06 -2.16
C ALA A 135 10.27 -4.67 -0.74
N ASP A 136 10.42 -5.63 0.19
CA ASP A 136 10.93 -5.37 1.55
C ASP A 136 12.38 -4.88 1.49
N LEU A 137 13.25 -5.56 0.74
CA LEU A 137 14.64 -5.13 0.57
C LEU A 137 14.74 -3.70 0.01
N THR A 138 14.02 -3.42 -1.07
CA THR A 138 13.99 -2.09 -1.69
C THR A 138 13.42 -1.04 -0.71
N SER A 139 12.36 -1.38 0.02
CA SER A 139 11.75 -0.48 1.01
C SER A 139 12.70 -0.14 2.16
N ARG A 140 13.50 -1.09 2.65
CA ARG A 140 14.48 -0.84 3.72
C ARG A 140 15.54 0.16 3.31
N GLU A 141 16.02 0.08 2.06
CA GLU A 141 16.94 1.06 1.51
C GLU A 141 16.31 2.45 1.46
N LEU A 142 15.06 2.54 0.99
CA LEU A 142 14.33 3.81 0.98
C LEU A 142 14.10 4.38 2.38
N TYR A 143 13.75 3.56 3.38
CA TYR A 143 13.60 4.01 4.77
C TYR A 143 14.91 4.48 5.39
N THR A 144 16.05 3.96 4.94
CA THR A 144 17.36 4.42 5.39
C THR A 144 17.70 5.79 4.79
N ARG A 145 17.28 6.05 3.54
CA ARG A 145 17.46 7.34 2.88
C ARG A 145 16.51 8.40 3.42
N ASP A 146 15.25 8.04 3.66
CA ASP A 146 14.23 8.89 4.27
C ASP A 146 13.52 8.15 5.42
N PRO A 147 13.89 8.44 6.69
CA PRO A 147 13.31 7.77 7.85
C PRO A 147 11.91 8.30 8.21
N ARG A 148 11.41 9.33 7.53
CA ARG A 148 10.11 9.94 7.85
C ARG A 148 8.97 8.95 7.58
N ARG A 149 7.93 9.02 8.42
CA ARG A 149 6.64 8.36 8.17
C ARG A 149 5.65 9.39 7.70
N VAL A 150 5.23 9.28 6.44
CA VAL A 150 4.49 10.32 5.75
C VAL A 150 3.04 9.90 5.59
N TYR A 151 2.14 10.86 5.78
CA TYR A 151 0.75 10.77 5.39
C TYR A 151 0.36 12.07 4.68
N TYR A 152 -0.72 12.00 3.91
CA TYR A 152 -1.28 13.15 3.20
C TYR A 152 -2.59 13.55 3.85
N GLY A 153 -2.82 14.86 3.98
CA GLY A 153 -4.02 15.41 4.60
C GLY A 153 -4.73 16.39 3.68
N ARG A 154 -6.06 16.31 3.61
CA ARG A 154 -6.89 17.36 2.99
C ARG A 154 -8.13 17.63 3.81
N VAL A 155 -8.66 18.85 3.71
CA VAL A 155 -9.91 19.24 4.35
C VAL A 155 -10.95 19.58 3.30
N VAL A 156 -12.16 19.06 3.46
CA VAL A 156 -13.30 19.34 2.57
C VAL A 156 -14.45 19.86 3.42
N ARG A 157 -15.10 20.94 2.98
CA ARG A 157 -16.23 21.56 3.69
C ARG A 157 -17.47 21.58 2.81
N SER A 158 -18.59 21.12 3.33
CA SER A 158 -19.86 21.13 2.61
C SER A 158 -21.05 21.00 3.56
N GLY A 159 -22.05 21.87 3.43
CA GLY A 159 -23.31 21.76 4.16
C GLY A 159 -23.17 21.74 5.69
N GLY A 160 -22.25 22.53 6.27
CA GLY A 160 -21.95 22.57 7.71
C GLY A 160 -21.10 21.40 8.22
N TRP A 161 -20.73 20.46 7.35
CA TRP A 161 -19.79 19.39 7.64
C TRP A 161 -18.38 19.72 7.19
N ILE A 162 -17.41 19.24 7.96
CA ILE A 162 -15.99 19.30 7.65
C ILE A 162 -15.47 17.87 7.63
N ALA A 163 -14.95 17.40 6.50
CA ALA A 163 -14.30 16.11 6.38
C ALA A 163 -12.77 16.33 6.37
N LEU A 164 -12.10 15.79 7.39
CA LEU A 164 -10.65 15.65 7.43
C LEU A 164 -10.32 14.29 6.80
N HIS A 165 -9.57 14.29 5.71
CA HIS A 165 -9.19 13.08 5.00
C HIS A 165 -7.68 12.88 5.11
N TYR A 166 -7.29 11.74 5.66
CA TYR A 166 -5.91 11.28 5.80
C TYR A 166 -5.70 10.10 4.87
N ALA A 167 -4.63 10.14 4.07
CA ALA A 167 -4.24 9.06 3.17
C ALA A 167 -2.81 8.60 3.47
N PHE A 168 -2.61 7.30 3.49
CA PHE A 168 -1.34 6.63 3.80
C PHE A 168 -0.93 5.78 2.62
N PHE A 169 0.30 5.99 2.16
CA PHE A 169 0.86 5.23 1.05
C PHE A 169 1.88 4.22 1.55
N TYR A 170 1.79 2.98 1.05
CA TYR A 170 2.69 1.88 1.36
C TYR A 170 3.28 1.34 0.07
N HIS A 171 4.58 1.03 0.06
CA HIS A 171 5.23 0.49 -1.14
C HIS A 171 4.64 -0.85 -1.59
N MET A 172 4.16 -1.66 -0.65
CA MET A 172 3.63 -2.99 -0.89
C MET A 172 2.59 -3.36 0.17
N ASN A 173 1.52 -3.98 -0.28
CA ASN A 173 0.60 -4.77 0.53
C ASN A 173 0.99 -6.24 0.40
N ASN A 174 1.41 -6.85 1.51
CA ASN A 174 1.82 -8.24 1.58
C ASN A 174 0.76 -9.14 2.23
N TRP A 175 -0.54 -8.83 2.08
CA TRP A 175 -1.62 -9.50 2.80
C TRP A 175 -1.57 -11.04 2.65
N ARG A 176 -1.29 -11.56 1.47
CA ARG A 176 -1.14 -13.01 1.23
C ARG A 176 0.13 -13.58 1.84
N SER A 177 1.28 -12.97 1.57
CA SER A 177 2.59 -13.50 1.96
C SER A 177 2.95 -13.28 3.44
N GLY A 178 2.46 -12.20 4.04
CA GLY A 178 2.65 -11.85 5.45
C GLY A 178 1.50 -12.28 6.37
N PHE A 179 0.24 -12.20 5.90
CA PHE A 179 -0.96 -12.40 6.73
C PHE A 179 -1.89 -13.52 6.28
N TYR A 180 -1.50 -14.32 5.27
CA TYR A 180 -2.30 -15.43 4.70
C TYR A 180 -3.65 -15.00 4.08
N GLY A 181 -3.73 -13.75 3.64
CA GLY A 181 -4.83 -13.19 2.87
C GLY A 181 -4.86 -13.63 1.41
N ALA A 182 -5.61 -12.88 0.58
CA ALA A 182 -5.90 -13.28 -0.79
C ALA A 182 -4.88 -12.81 -1.83
N ASN A 183 -4.23 -11.65 -1.64
CA ASN A 183 -3.31 -11.08 -2.62
C ASN A 183 -2.09 -10.40 -1.98
N ASP A 184 -1.06 -10.22 -2.80
CA ASP A 184 0.00 -9.24 -2.58
C ASP A 184 -0.07 -8.24 -3.73
N HIS A 185 0.19 -6.95 -3.51
CA HIS A 185 0.30 -5.96 -4.59
C HIS A 185 1.12 -4.74 -4.18
N GLU A 186 1.75 -4.11 -5.17
CA GLU A 186 2.51 -2.88 -4.97
C GLU A 186 1.59 -1.66 -4.85
N ALA A 187 2.14 -0.54 -4.36
CA ALA A 187 1.49 0.77 -4.29
C ALA A 187 0.10 0.75 -3.63
N ASP A 188 0.07 0.57 -2.32
CA ASP A 188 -1.18 0.51 -1.57
C ASP A 188 -1.53 1.84 -0.89
N TRP A 189 -2.80 2.20 -0.94
CA TRP A 189 -3.34 3.45 -0.39
C TRP A 189 -4.44 3.15 0.60
N GLU A 190 -4.19 3.49 1.86
CA GLU A 190 -5.17 3.38 2.93
C GLU A 190 -5.66 4.77 3.37
N GLN A 191 -6.93 4.85 3.79
CA GLN A 191 -7.58 6.14 4.06
C GLN A 191 -8.33 6.14 5.39
N VAL A 192 -8.27 7.28 6.08
CA VAL A 192 -9.05 7.57 7.29
C VAL A 192 -9.76 8.91 7.12
N PHE A 193 -11.02 8.96 7.51
CA PHE A 193 -11.84 10.17 7.46
C PHE A 193 -12.31 10.52 8.87
N VAL A 194 -12.22 11.79 9.24
CA VAL A 194 -12.85 12.33 10.45
C VAL A 194 -13.85 13.39 10.04
N PHE A 195 -15.12 13.16 10.38
CA PHE A 195 -16.22 14.07 10.07
C PHE A 195 -16.54 14.92 11.28
N LEU A 196 -16.35 16.23 11.14
CA LEU A 196 -16.75 17.24 12.09
C LEU A 196 -18.03 17.92 11.61
N TYR A 197 -18.81 18.42 12.55
CA TYR A 197 -19.96 19.30 12.28
C TYR A 197 -19.72 20.65 12.96
N GLU A 198 -20.04 21.74 12.26
CA GLU A 198 -20.00 23.08 12.82
C GLU A 198 -21.22 23.30 13.72
N GLU A 199 -21.01 23.32 15.03
CA GLU A 199 -22.08 23.59 16.00
C GLU A 199 -22.48 25.08 15.96
N LYS A 200 -23.59 25.44 16.63
CA LYS A 200 -24.14 26.81 16.62
C LYS A 200 -23.16 27.89 17.11
N ASN A 201 -22.15 27.51 17.90
CA ASN A 201 -21.09 28.40 18.39
C ASN A 201 -19.94 28.59 17.39
N GLY A 202 -20.00 27.93 16.22
CA GLY A 202 -18.97 27.97 15.18
C GLY A 202 -17.77 27.06 15.43
N GLU A 203 -17.80 26.23 16.49
CA GLU A 203 -16.70 25.31 16.79
C GLU A 203 -16.92 23.95 16.11
N PRO A 204 -15.94 23.46 15.32
CA PRO A 204 -15.98 22.12 14.74
C PRO A 204 -15.92 21.04 15.83
N GLN A 205 -16.94 20.19 15.88
CA GLN A 205 -16.99 19.04 16.78
C GLN A 205 -17.00 17.72 16.00
N PRO A 206 -16.15 16.75 16.36
CA PRO A 206 -16.13 15.46 15.67
C PRO A 206 -17.40 14.67 15.97
N ARG A 207 -17.90 13.98 14.96
CA ARG A 207 -19.14 13.19 15.04
C ARG A 207 -18.92 11.75 14.63
N TRP A 208 -18.05 11.53 13.64
CA TRP A 208 -17.78 10.22 13.06
C TRP A 208 -16.33 10.10 12.63
N ALA A 209 -15.81 8.88 12.66
CA ALA A 209 -14.62 8.47 11.94
C ALA A 209 -14.97 7.36 10.95
N ALA A 210 -14.33 7.31 9.79
CA ALA A 210 -14.46 6.19 8.85
C ALA A 210 -13.09 5.71 8.39
N TYR A 211 -12.98 4.42 8.10
CA TYR A 211 -11.74 3.74 7.74
C TYR A 211 -11.94 3.01 6.42
N ALA A 212 -11.00 3.13 5.49
CA ALA A 212 -11.02 2.33 4.27
C ALA A 212 -10.98 0.83 4.61
N SER A 213 -11.81 0.06 3.93
CA SER A 213 -11.81 -1.40 4.01
C SER A 213 -12.54 -1.98 2.80
N HIS A 214 -11.92 -2.96 2.15
CA HIS A 214 -12.51 -3.62 0.98
C HIS A 214 -13.76 -4.45 1.31
N ASP A 215 -13.89 -4.90 2.56
CA ASP A 215 -14.98 -5.81 2.97
C ASP A 215 -16.25 -5.08 3.42
N PHE A 216 -16.14 -3.78 3.71
CA PHE A 216 -17.25 -2.96 4.22
C PHE A 216 -17.63 -1.85 3.24
N LYS A 217 -18.85 -1.33 3.36
CA LYS A 217 -19.36 -0.27 2.48
C LYS A 217 -20.32 0.67 3.21
N GLY A 218 -20.39 1.91 2.75
CA GLY A 218 -21.33 2.91 3.25
C GLY A 218 -21.23 3.08 4.77
N ASP A 219 -22.36 2.89 5.44
CA ASP A 219 -22.48 3.08 6.89
C ASP A 219 -21.65 2.11 7.74
N ASP A 220 -21.26 0.96 7.18
CA ASP A 220 -20.45 -0.03 7.90
C ASP A 220 -19.00 0.43 8.12
N LEU A 221 -18.54 1.44 7.36
CA LEU A 221 -17.20 2.00 7.46
C LEU A 221 -17.08 3.02 8.59
N ARG A 222 -18.19 3.62 9.03
CA ARG A 222 -18.18 4.71 10.02
C ARG A 222 -18.37 4.22 11.46
N ARG A 223 -17.70 4.89 12.38
CA ARG A 223 -17.81 4.72 13.83
C ARG A 223 -18.14 6.08 14.44
N ARG A 224 -19.01 6.07 15.46
CA ARG A 224 -19.28 7.27 16.25
C ARG A 224 -17.98 7.73 16.90
N TRP A 225 -17.74 9.04 16.92
CA TRP A 225 -16.61 9.61 17.67
C TRP A 225 -16.74 9.33 19.16
#